data_AF-A0A951CB60-F1
#
_entry.id   AF-A0A951CB60-F1
#
_cell.length_a   1.000
_cell.length_b   1.000
_cell.length_c   1.000
_cell.angle_alpha   90.00
_cell.angle_beta   90.00
_cell.angle_gamma   90.00
#
_symmetry.space_group_name_H-M   'P 1'
#
loop_
_entity.id
_entity.type
_entity.pdbx_description
1 polymer ?
#
loop_
_entity_poly.entity_id
_entity_poly.type
_entity_poly.pdbx_seq_one_letter_code
_entity_poly.pdbx_strand_id
1 'polypeptide(L)'
;MRISYLMLFVTIPAAWSQPPSDPYYAQVDTLRQQAKAAFDRENARETAGLCKDAISTYDSNICLGKENDKTLANYNEFAGALRSMLALKPPHEEEVLNVSGPTGKPLSSAEKAQDFDAMEAAWTKYRQLACSAAFNLYKSGTAAPGQQLSCNLALYRSHMRELAGIYYIRFNN
;
A
#
# COMPACT_ATOMS: atom_id res chain seq x y z
N MET A 1 -33.91 -39.86 44.09
CA MET A 1 -32.84 -38.85 44.25
C MET A 1 -32.60 -38.18 42.90
N ARG A 2 -33.07 -36.94 42.71
CA ARG A 2 -32.79 -36.12 41.53
C ARG A 2 -32.13 -34.83 42.01
N ILE A 3 -30.86 -34.64 41.67
CA ILE A 3 -30.09 -33.44 41.99
C ILE A 3 -30.42 -32.42 40.90
N SER A 4 -31.15 -31.37 41.26
CA SER A 4 -31.44 -30.25 40.37
C SER A 4 -30.26 -29.28 40.42
N TYR A 5 -29.54 -29.14 39.31
CA TYR A 5 -28.51 -28.11 39.15
C TYR A 5 -29.18 -26.74 38.94
N LEU A 6 -29.03 -25.84 39.90
CA LEU A 6 -29.30 -24.42 39.70
C LEU A 6 -28.22 -23.86 38.76
N MET A 7 -28.61 -23.51 37.53
CA MET A 7 -27.80 -22.62 36.70
C MET A 7 -27.95 -21.19 37.23
N LEU A 8 -26.92 -20.70 37.92
CA LEU A 8 -26.76 -19.27 38.18
C LEU A 8 -26.36 -18.60 36.86
N PHE A 9 -27.34 -17.95 36.22
CA PHE A 9 -27.06 -16.98 35.16
C PHE A 9 -26.38 -15.77 35.78
N VAL A 10 -25.06 -15.68 35.67
CA VAL A 10 -24.32 -14.44 35.90
C VAL A 10 -24.64 -13.52 34.72
N THR A 11 -25.59 -12.62 34.89
CA THR A 11 -25.81 -11.51 33.97
C THR A 11 -24.61 -10.59 34.07
N ILE A 12 -23.73 -10.63 33.07
CA ILE A 12 -22.66 -9.65 32.91
C ILE A 12 -23.34 -8.30 32.66
N PRO A 13 -23.13 -7.26 33.47
CA PRO A 13 -23.73 -5.96 33.23
C PRO A 13 -23.25 -5.41 31.87
N ALA A 14 -24.22 -5.02 31.05
CA ALA A 14 -24.03 -4.40 29.73
C ALA A 14 -23.48 -2.96 29.87
N ALA A 15 -22.27 -2.81 30.41
CA ALA A 15 -21.60 -1.53 30.57
C ALA A 15 -20.08 -1.66 30.34
N TRP A 16 -19.72 -2.33 29.24
CA TRP A 16 -18.43 -2.11 28.58
C TRP A 16 -18.73 -1.58 27.19
N SER A 17 -19.33 -0.39 27.11
CA SER A 17 -19.25 0.38 25.87
C SER A 17 -17.78 0.56 25.60
N GLN A 18 -17.27 -0.02 24.51
CA GLN A 18 -15.91 0.30 24.07
C GLN A 18 -15.81 1.84 24.02
N PRO A 19 -14.73 2.43 24.56
CA PRO A 19 -14.54 3.87 24.46
C PRO A 19 -14.70 4.26 22.99
N PRO A 20 -15.35 5.39 22.68
CA PRO A 20 -15.45 5.85 21.30
C PRO A 20 -14.05 5.84 20.70
N SER A 21 -13.89 5.13 19.57
CA SER A 21 -12.61 5.04 18.88
C SER A 21 -12.09 6.45 18.68
N ASP A 22 -10.93 6.76 19.26
CA ASP A 22 -10.34 8.10 19.13
C ASP A 22 -10.25 8.46 17.64
N PRO A 23 -10.75 9.65 17.23
CA PRO A 23 -10.83 10.07 15.83
C PRO A 23 -9.53 9.87 15.04
N TYR A 24 -8.38 9.98 15.70
CA TYR A 24 -7.08 9.69 15.10
C TYR A 24 -7.01 8.23 14.59
N TYR A 25 -7.35 7.25 15.43
CA TYR A 25 -7.28 5.83 15.06
C TYR A 25 -8.31 5.48 13.97
N ALA A 26 -9.50 6.09 14.01
CA ALA A 26 -10.48 5.92 12.94
C ALA A 26 -9.95 6.42 11.58
N GLN A 27 -9.21 7.53 11.59
CA GLN A 27 -8.57 8.06 10.38
C GLN A 27 -7.41 7.18 9.90
N VAL A 28 -6.56 6.68 10.82
CA VAL A 28 -5.51 5.71 10.49
C VAL A 28 -6.12 4.46 9.85
N ASP A 29 -7.20 3.92 10.41
CA ASP A 29 -7.85 2.72 9.89
C ASP A 29 -8.46 2.95 8.51
N THR A 30 -9.07 4.12 8.28
CA THR A 30 -9.59 4.52 6.97
C THR A 30 -8.49 4.53 5.91
N LEU A 31 -7.35 5.16 6.23
CA LEU A 31 -6.20 5.24 5.32
C LEU A 31 -5.59 3.85 5.06
N ARG A 32 -5.51 3.01 6.10
CA ARG A 32 -5.04 1.62 5.97
C ARG A 32 -5.96 0.81 5.04
N GLN A 33 -7.28 0.96 5.19
CA GLN A 33 -8.26 0.29 4.33
C GLN A 33 -8.19 0.77 2.88
N GLN A 34 -7.99 2.07 2.66
CA GLN A 34 -7.78 2.63 1.31
C GLN A 34 -6.53 2.03 0.66
N ALA A 35 -5.39 2.02 1.35
CA ALA A 35 -4.18 1.40 0.87
C ALA A 35 -4.40 -0.08 0.55
N LYS A 36 -5.04 -0.83 1.47
CA LYS A 36 -5.36 -2.25 1.25
C LYS A 36 -6.24 -2.47 0.02
N ALA A 37 -7.30 -1.69 -0.15
CA ALA A 37 -8.19 -1.82 -1.30
C ALA A 37 -7.46 -1.59 -2.63
N ALA A 38 -6.59 -0.58 -2.71
CA ALA A 38 -5.77 -0.31 -3.89
C ALA A 38 -4.77 -1.44 -4.18
N PHE A 39 -4.13 -1.97 -3.14
CA PHE A 39 -3.23 -3.12 -3.25
C PHE A 39 -3.95 -4.38 -3.73
N ASP A 40 -5.08 -4.74 -3.11
CA ASP A 40 -5.85 -5.94 -3.46
C ASP A 40 -6.37 -5.86 -4.90
N ARG A 41 -6.82 -4.68 -5.36
CA ARG A 41 -7.21 -4.46 -6.76
C ARG A 41 -6.05 -4.73 -7.72
N GLU A 42 -4.84 -4.26 -7.40
CA GLU A 42 -3.69 -4.48 -8.27
C GLU A 42 -3.23 -5.95 -8.27
N ASN A 43 -3.23 -6.60 -7.11
CA ASN A 43 -2.87 -8.01 -6.99
C ASN A 43 -3.87 -8.93 -7.72
N ALA A 44 -5.16 -8.60 -7.65
CA ALA A 44 -6.19 -9.30 -8.41
C ALA A 44 -5.97 -9.15 -9.93
N ARG A 45 -5.59 -7.96 -10.40
CA ARG A 45 -5.26 -7.72 -11.82
C ARG A 45 -4.01 -8.47 -12.27
N GLU A 46 -2.98 -8.53 -11.44
CA GLU A 46 -1.78 -9.32 -11.72
C GLU A 46 -2.13 -10.81 -11.88
N THR A 47 -2.92 -11.35 -10.95
CA THR A 47 -3.35 -12.76 -10.94
C THR A 47 -4.25 -13.10 -12.11
N ALA A 48 -5.14 -12.19 -12.52
CA ALA A 48 -6.02 -12.38 -13.67
C ALA A 48 -5.24 -12.56 -14.98
N GLY A 49 -3.97 -12.14 -15.03
CA GLY A 49 -3.14 -12.13 -16.24
C GLY A 49 -3.50 -10.96 -17.15
N LEU A 50 -2.50 -10.49 -17.90
CA LEU A 50 -2.61 -9.28 -18.73
C LEU A 50 -2.70 -9.63 -20.21
N CYS A 51 -3.48 -8.86 -20.96
CA CYS A 51 -3.44 -8.81 -22.43
C CYS A 51 -3.53 -10.16 -23.15
N LYS A 52 -4.34 -11.10 -22.62
CA LYS A 52 -4.47 -12.47 -23.13
C LYS A 52 -5.00 -12.55 -24.57
N ASP A 53 -5.78 -11.55 -24.97
CA ASP A 53 -6.43 -11.49 -26.28
C ASP A 53 -5.62 -10.71 -27.32
N ALA A 54 -4.41 -10.26 -26.97
CA ALA A 54 -3.55 -9.55 -27.91
C ALA A 54 -2.97 -10.51 -28.96
N ILE A 55 -3.28 -10.27 -30.24
CA ILE A 55 -2.87 -11.12 -31.36
C ILE A 55 -1.64 -10.61 -32.12
N SER A 56 -1.22 -9.38 -31.84
CA SER A 56 -0.04 -8.76 -32.46
C SER A 56 0.77 -7.96 -31.44
N THR A 57 2.02 -7.66 -31.76
CA THR A 57 2.85 -6.77 -30.92
C THR A 57 2.23 -5.39 -30.76
N TYR A 58 1.55 -4.89 -31.80
CA TYR A 58 0.83 -3.62 -31.73
C TYR A 58 -0.29 -3.69 -30.68
N ASP A 59 -1.14 -4.72 -30.75
CA ASP A 59 -2.23 -4.91 -29.79
C ASP A 59 -1.71 -5.08 -28.36
N SER A 60 -0.62 -5.83 -28.19
CA SER A 60 0.04 -5.99 -26.90
C SER A 60 0.52 -4.64 -26.35
N ASN A 61 1.15 -3.79 -27.17
CA ASN A 61 1.63 -2.48 -26.73
C ASN A 61 0.46 -1.56 -26.31
N ILE A 62 -0.63 -1.54 -27.08
CA ILE A 62 -1.83 -0.75 -26.75
C ILE A 62 -2.47 -1.25 -25.45
N CYS A 63 -2.61 -2.57 -25.30
CA CYS A 63 -3.16 -3.15 -24.08
C CYS A 63 -2.28 -2.86 -22.86
N LEU A 64 -0.97 -3.11 -22.95
CA LEU A 64 -0.02 -2.86 -21.85
C LEU A 64 0.04 -1.37 -21.45
N GLY A 65 -0.18 -0.45 -22.39
CA GLY A 65 -0.35 0.98 -22.10
C GLY A 65 -1.53 1.22 -21.15
N LYS A 66 -2.72 0.72 -21.50
CA LYS A 66 -3.92 0.83 -20.65
C LYS A 66 -3.75 0.14 -19.30
N GLU A 67 -3.05 -0.99 -19.27
CA GLU A 67 -2.78 -1.70 -18.01
C GLU A 67 -1.84 -0.88 -17.11
N ASN A 68 -0.85 -0.18 -17.67
CA ASN A 68 0.01 0.74 -16.93
C ASN A 68 -0.77 1.91 -16.35
N ASP A 69 -1.68 2.54 -17.11
CA ASP A 69 -2.48 3.67 -16.60
C ASP A 69 -3.30 3.27 -15.37
N LYS A 70 -3.93 2.09 -15.42
CA LYS A 70 -4.68 1.54 -14.28
C LYS A 70 -3.77 1.19 -13.11
N THR A 71 -2.59 0.60 -13.37
CA THR A 71 -1.63 0.24 -12.31
C THR A 71 -1.06 1.49 -11.65
N LEU A 72 -0.77 2.54 -12.42
CA LEU A 72 -0.36 3.84 -11.90
C LEU A 72 -1.47 4.47 -11.03
N ALA A 73 -2.73 4.39 -11.45
CA ALA A 73 -3.85 4.88 -10.64
C ALA A 73 -3.96 4.14 -9.30
N ASN A 74 -3.92 2.80 -9.31
CA ASN A 74 -3.92 2.00 -8.08
C ASN A 74 -2.69 2.29 -7.20
N TYR A 75 -1.52 2.42 -7.82
CA TYR A 75 -0.29 2.77 -7.12
C TYR A 75 -0.39 4.12 -6.42
N ASN A 76 -0.89 5.14 -7.10
CA ASN A 76 -1.02 6.49 -6.53
C ASN A 76 -2.02 6.51 -5.35
N GLU A 77 -3.12 5.75 -5.43
CA GLU A 77 -4.05 5.62 -4.30
C GLU A 77 -3.40 4.91 -3.11
N PHE A 78 -2.66 3.83 -3.37
CA PHE A 78 -1.92 3.08 -2.36
C PHE A 78 -0.85 3.94 -1.67
N ALA A 79 0.07 4.51 -2.45
CA ALA A 79 1.17 5.32 -1.94
C ALA A 79 0.67 6.62 -1.30
N GLY A 80 -0.39 7.22 -1.86
CA GLY A 80 -1.05 8.40 -1.30
C GLY A 80 -1.65 8.11 0.08
N ALA A 81 -2.36 7.00 0.25
CA ALA A 81 -2.92 6.62 1.54
C ALA A 81 -1.82 6.34 2.59
N LEU A 82 -0.73 5.67 2.22
CA LEU A 82 0.45 5.51 3.08
C LEU A 82 1.06 6.85 3.49
N ARG A 83 1.26 7.73 2.51
CA ARG A 83 1.82 9.07 2.73
C ARG A 83 0.96 9.90 3.69
N SER A 84 -0.36 9.83 3.54
CA SER A 84 -1.32 10.49 4.43
C SER A 84 -1.31 9.88 5.83
N MET A 85 -1.16 8.57 5.95
CA MET A 85 -1.07 7.89 7.25
C MET A 85 0.19 8.31 8.00
N LEU A 86 1.32 8.43 7.31
CA LEU A 86 2.59 8.90 7.90
C LEU A 86 2.54 10.38 8.31
N ALA A 87 1.78 11.20 7.57
CA ALA A 87 1.60 12.62 7.87
C ALA A 87 0.65 12.90 9.03
N LEU A 88 -0.15 11.91 9.44
CA LEU A 88 -1.17 12.11 10.45
C LEU A 88 -0.52 12.30 11.82
N LYS A 89 -0.86 13.40 12.50
CA LYS A 89 -0.31 13.71 13.82
C LYS A 89 -1.03 12.89 14.90
N PRO A 90 -0.33 12.04 15.66
CA PRO A 90 -0.94 11.33 16.77
C PRO A 90 -1.30 12.29 17.91
N PRO A 91 -2.28 11.93 18.76
CA PRO A 91 -2.47 12.58 20.04
C PRO A 91 -1.15 12.58 20.82
N HIS A 92 -0.86 13.68 21.50
CA HIS A 92 0.34 13.82 22.33
C HIS A 92 1.67 13.64 21.57
N GLU A 93 1.71 13.92 20.26
CA GLU A 93 2.95 13.85 19.45
C GLU A 93 4.11 14.59 20.12
N GLU A 94 3.87 15.81 20.62
CA GLU A 94 4.89 16.63 21.29
C GLU A 94 5.48 15.96 22.54
N GLU A 95 4.65 15.25 23.31
CA GLU A 95 5.12 14.49 24.49
C GLU A 95 6.01 13.33 24.06
N VAL A 96 5.61 12.61 23.00
CA VAL A 96 6.37 11.47 22.45
C VAL A 96 7.72 11.93 21.86
N LEU A 97 7.75 13.05 21.14
CA LEU A 97 8.96 13.61 20.53
C LEU A 97 10.02 14.07 21.55
N ASN A 98 9.61 14.29 22.79
CA ASN A 98 10.51 14.66 23.89
C ASN A 98 11.17 13.45 24.57
N VAL A 99 10.73 12.23 24.28
CA VAL A 99 11.32 10.99 24.82
C VAL A 99 12.44 10.50 23.91
N SER A 100 13.65 10.36 24.44
CA SER A 100 14.79 9.75 23.73
C SER A 100 14.93 8.27 24.11
N GLY A 101 15.02 7.40 23.11
CA GLY A 101 15.36 5.99 23.27
C GLY A 101 16.80 5.66 22.89
N PRO A 102 17.23 4.39 23.00
CA PRO A 102 18.57 3.94 22.60
C PRO A 102 18.93 4.23 21.13
N THR A 103 17.92 4.38 20.26
CA THR A 103 18.07 4.68 18.83
C THR A 103 17.87 6.16 18.51
N GLY A 104 17.81 7.04 19.52
CA GLY A 104 17.55 8.47 19.37
C GLY A 104 16.10 8.85 19.61
N LYS A 105 15.73 10.05 19.16
CA LYS A 105 14.36 10.56 19.25
C LYS A 105 13.49 9.97 18.13
N PRO A 106 12.20 9.73 18.38
CA PRO A 106 11.29 9.36 17.32
C PRO A 106 11.13 10.51 16.32
N LEU A 107 10.90 10.18 15.06
CA LEU A 107 10.54 11.16 14.03
C LEU A 107 9.11 11.66 14.24
N SER A 108 8.90 12.95 14.03
CA SER A 108 7.57 13.55 13.88
C SER A 108 6.86 12.99 12.66
N SER A 109 5.53 13.11 12.63
CA SER A 109 4.73 12.76 11.46
C SER A 109 5.15 13.56 10.22
N ALA A 110 5.62 14.80 10.39
CA ALA A 110 6.18 15.60 9.30
C ALA A 110 7.51 15.03 8.76
N GLU A 111 8.41 14.58 9.63
CA GLU A 111 9.68 13.97 9.22
C GLU A 111 9.46 12.59 8.57
N LYS A 112 8.57 11.74 9.12
CA LYS A 112 8.21 10.45 8.50
C LYS A 112 7.64 10.62 7.10
N ALA A 113 6.76 11.60 6.95
CA ALA A 113 6.19 12.05 5.70
C ALA A 113 7.25 12.48 4.69
N GLN A 114 8.22 13.28 5.13
CA GLN A 114 9.33 13.76 4.31
C GLN A 114 10.27 12.63 3.87
N ASP A 115 10.60 11.71 4.78
CA ASP A 115 11.42 10.54 4.46
C ASP A 115 10.75 9.64 3.41
N PHE A 116 9.43 9.46 3.53
CA PHE A 116 8.65 8.73 2.51
C PHE A 116 8.71 9.43 1.15
N ASP A 117 8.51 10.76 1.09
CA ASP A 117 8.60 11.52 -0.16
C ASP A 117 9.97 11.39 -0.83
N ALA A 118 11.05 11.46 -0.02
CA ALA A 118 12.40 11.31 -0.52
C ALA A 118 12.65 9.90 -1.09
N MET A 119 12.16 8.87 -0.39
CA MET A 119 12.22 7.48 -0.84
C MET A 119 11.43 7.27 -2.14
N GLU A 120 10.20 7.76 -2.23
CA GLU A 120 9.35 7.67 -3.43
C GLU A 120 9.97 8.39 -4.64
N ALA A 121 10.59 9.55 -4.40
CA ALA A 121 11.30 10.28 -5.44
C ALA A 121 12.53 9.51 -5.95
N ALA A 122 13.28 8.88 -5.06
CA ALA A 122 14.42 8.04 -5.44
C ALA A 122 13.97 6.79 -6.21
N TRP A 123 12.93 6.11 -5.73
CA TRP A 123 12.35 4.95 -6.40
C TRP A 123 11.80 5.29 -7.79
N THR A 124 11.13 6.44 -7.93
CA THR A 124 10.63 6.91 -9.23
C THR A 124 11.75 7.07 -10.25
N LYS A 125 12.89 7.64 -9.84
CA LYS A 125 14.08 7.76 -10.69
C LYS A 125 14.64 6.39 -11.06
N TYR A 126 14.75 5.48 -10.10
CA TYR A 126 15.18 4.10 -10.35
C TYR A 126 14.29 3.41 -11.40
N ARG A 127 12.96 3.45 -11.23
CA ARG A 127 12.00 2.87 -12.17
C ARG A 127 12.17 3.44 -13.58
N GLN A 128 12.28 4.75 -13.71
CA GLN A 128 12.47 5.41 -15.01
C GLN A 128 13.75 4.94 -15.70
N LEU A 129 14.87 4.87 -14.97
CA LEU A 129 16.15 4.40 -15.51
C LEU A 129 16.09 2.91 -15.89
N ALA A 130 15.58 2.06 -15.00
CA ALA A 130 15.46 0.62 -15.23
C ALA A 130 14.58 0.30 -16.44
N CYS A 131 13.41 0.94 -16.57
CA CYS A 131 12.52 0.68 -17.69
C CYS A 131 12.98 1.34 -19.00
N SER A 132 13.73 2.43 -18.93
CA SER A 132 14.44 2.95 -20.11
C SER A 132 15.54 2.00 -20.57
N ALA A 133 16.26 1.34 -19.64
CA ALA A 133 17.22 0.30 -20.00
C ALA A 133 16.51 -0.90 -20.67
N ALA A 134 15.35 -1.33 -20.13
CA ALA A 134 14.53 -2.37 -20.75
C ALA A 134 14.10 -2.00 -22.18
N PHE A 135 13.67 -0.76 -22.42
CA PHE A 135 13.40 -0.26 -23.77
C PHE A 135 14.64 -0.36 -24.67
N ASN A 136 15.78 0.13 -24.18
CA ASN A 136 17.00 0.27 -24.96
C ASN A 136 17.59 -1.09 -25.39
N LEU A 137 17.41 -2.15 -24.59
CA LEU A 137 17.82 -3.52 -24.96
C LEU A 137 17.13 -4.03 -26.23
N TYR A 138 15.91 -3.58 -26.49
CA TYR A 138 15.10 -3.99 -27.65
C TYR A 138 14.97 -2.88 -28.69
N LYS A 139 15.76 -1.81 -28.55
CA LYS A 139 15.75 -0.67 -29.45
C LYS A 139 16.01 -1.16 -30.88
N SER A 140 15.29 -0.58 -31.85
CA SER A 140 15.13 -1.03 -33.24
C SER A 140 14.05 -2.09 -33.51
N GLY A 141 13.51 -2.74 -32.47
CA GLY A 141 12.39 -3.67 -32.59
C GLY A 141 11.04 -3.08 -32.19
N THR A 142 9.95 -3.64 -32.73
CA THR A 142 8.56 -3.29 -32.35
C THR A 142 8.21 -3.70 -30.91
N ALA A 143 9.02 -4.57 -30.30
CA ALA A 143 8.87 -5.04 -28.92
C ALA A 143 9.34 -4.03 -27.87
N ALA A 144 10.17 -3.04 -28.23
CA ALA A 144 10.78 -2.12 -27.26
C ALA A 144 9.76 -1.40 -26.35
N PRO A 145 8.63 -0.85 -26.87
CA PRO A 145 7.60 -0.25 -26.02
C PRO A 145 6.99 -1.27 -25.04
N GLY A 146 6.66 -2.47 -25.51
CA GLY A 146 6.08 -3.53 -24.68
C GLY A 146 7.00 -3.95 -23.54
N GLN A 147 8.31 -3.98 -23.76
CA GLN A 147 9.30 -4.29 -22.73
C GLN A 147 9.40 -3.19 -21.67
N GLN A 148 9.37 -1.92 -22.09
CA GLN A 148 9.31 -0.78 -21.16
C GLN A 148 8.02 -0.81 -20.32
N LEU A 149 6.87 -1.06 -20.96
CA LEU A 149 5.57 -1.12 -20.30
C LEU A 149 5.49 -2.29 -19.32
N SER A 150 6.02 -3.46 -19.69
CA SER A 150 6.07 -4.64 -18.81
C SER A 150 6.98 -4.40 -17.61
N CYS A 151 8.13 -3.76 -17.82
CA CYS A 151 9.01 -3.33 -16.72
C CYS A 151 8.28 -2.41 -15.73
N ASN A 152 7.55 -1.41 -16.23
CA ASN A 152 6.82 -0.49 -15.35
C ASN A 152 5.80 -1.23 -14.47
N LEU A 153 4.99 -2.10 -15.07
CA LEU A 153 4.02 -2.92 -14.33
C LEU A 153 4.68 -3.76 -13.24
N ALA A 154 5.78 -4.44 -13.58
CA ALA A 154 6.52 -5.26 -12.63
C ALA A 154 7.08 -4.44 -11.46
N LEU A 155 7.67 -3.27 -11.75
CA LEU A 155 8.25 -2.42 -10.71
C LEU A 155 7.20 -1.78 -9.82
N TYR A 156 6.07 -1.30 -10.36
CA TYR A 156 4.95 -0.80 -9.54
C TYR A 156 4.47 -1.87 -8.55
N ARG A 157 4.21 -3.07 -9.03
CA ARG A 157 3.69 -4.18 -8.20
C ARG A 157 4.70 -4.64 -7.15
N SER A 158 5.97 -4.73 -7.53
CA SER A 158 7.05 -5.08 -6.60
C SER A 158 7.16 -4.04 -5.48
N HIS A 159 7.13 -2.76 -5.83
CA HIS A 159 7.25 -1.68 -4.85
C HIS A 159 6.04 -1.61 -3.92
N MET A 160 4.82 -1.81 -4.44
CA MET A 160 3.63 -1.94 -3.59
C MET A 160 3.77 -3.07 -2.55
N ARG A 161 4.34 -4.22 -2.94
CA ARG A 161 4.60 -5.34 -2.02
C ARG A 161 5.66 -4.98 -0.97
N GLU A 162 6.74 -4.32 -1.38
CA GLU A 162 7.80 -3.86 -0.49
C GLU A 162 7.24 -2.88 0.57
N LEU A 163 6.55 -1.84 0.12
CA LEU A 163 5.94 -0.85 1.01
C LEU A 163 4.90 -1.46 1.95
N ALA A 164 4.09 -2.41 1.47
CA ALA A 164 3.14 -3.09 2.32
C ALA A 164 3.81 -3.91 3.43
N GLY A 165 4.96 -4.52 3.12
CA GLY A 165 5.81 -5.20 4.10
C GLY A 165 6.39 -4.23 5.14
N ILE A 166 6.92 -3.08 4.70
CA ILE A 166 7.51 -2.05 5.58
C ILE A 166 6.47 -1.46 6.54
N TYR A 167 5.32 -1.05 6.00
CA TYR A 167 4.30 -0.32 6.76
C TYR A 167 3.27 -1.23 7.43
N TYR A 168 3.57 -2.54 7.51
CA TYR A 168 2.72 -3.55 8.16
C TYR A 168 1.24 -3.41 7.82
N ILE A 169 0.93 -3.18 6.55
CA ILE A 169 -0.44 -3.39 6.08
C ILE A 169 -0.63 -4.91 6.08
N ARG A 170 -0.84 -5.52 7.25
CA ARG A 170 -1.13 -6.95 7.35
C ARG A 170 -2.44 -7.19 6.62
N PHE A 171 -2.33 -7.86 5.48
CA PHE A 171 -3.43 -8.12 4.57
C PHE A 171 -4.34 -9.29 4.98
N ASN A 172 -4.22 -9.79 6.22
CA ASN A 172 -4.99 -10.93 6.70
C ASN A 172 -5.83 -10.54 7.93
N ASN A 173 -7.16 -10.71 7.80
CA ASN A 173 -8.01 -11.13 8.91
C ASN A 173 -7.91 -12.66 9.02
#